data_AF-A0A1R4KLR5-F1
#
_entry.id   AF-A0A1R4KLR5-F1
#
_cell.length_a   1.000
_cell.length_b   1.000
_cell.length_c   1.000
_cell.angle_alpha   90.00
_cell.angle_beta   90.00
_cell.angle_gamma   90.00
#
_symmetry.space_group_name_H-M   'P 1'
#
loop_
_entity.id
_entity.type
_entity.pdbx_description
1 polymer ?
#
loop_
_entity_poly.entity_id
_entity_poly.type
_entity_poly.pdbx_seq_one_letter_code
_entity_poly.pdbx_strand_id
1 'polypeptide(L)'
;MITPTDLAWQQADHDVFVATSQGEFAGFVTVDCSSHVVHDSHSRRIGSYSTLAAARQALVDATHPASRSRERLRRRILARRR
;
A
#
# COMPACT_ATOMS: atom_id res chain seq x y z
N MET A 1 4.31 -9.27 -22.48
CA MET A 1 5.05 -8.96 -21.24
C MET A 1 4.05 -8.31 -20.32
N ILE A 2 3.64 -8.99 -19.25
CA ILE A 2 2.63 -8.45 -18.32
C ILE A 2 3.39 -7.44 -17.47
N THR A 3 3.27 -6.16 -17.78
CA THR A 3 3.85 -5.10 -16.96
C THR A 3 3.21 -5.19 -15.57
N PRO A 4 4.00 -5.22 -14.49
CA PRO A 4 3.46 -5.42 -13.15
C PRO A 4 2.56 -4.21 -12.85
N THR A 5 1.26 -4.48 -12.71
CA THR A 5 0.24 -3.63 -12.05
C THR A 5 0.65 -2.17 -11.94
N ASP A 6 0.45 -1.42 -13.03
CA ASP A 6 0.65 0.02 -13.05
C ASP A 6 -0.37 0.64 -12.07
N LEU A 7 0.14 1.13 -10.94
CA LEU A 7 -0.67 1.91 -10.03
C LEU A 7 -0.75 3.32 -10.60
N ALA A 8 -1.96 3.76 -10.93
CA ALA A 8 -2.24 5.14 -11.23
C ALA A 8 -2.14 5.94 -9.93
N TRP A 9 -1.12 6.80 -9.83
CA TRP A 9 -0.91 7.67 -8.70
C TRP A 9 -1.57 9.02 -8.94
N GLN A 10 -2.43 9.44 -8.02
CA GLN A 10 -3.08 10.75 -8.04
C GLN A 10 -2.76 11.50 -6.76
N GLN A 11 -2.35 12.76 -6.88
CA GLN A 11 -2.18 13.62 -5.72
C GLN A 11 -3.55 14.14 -5.29
N ALA A 12 -3.95 13.81 -4.06
CA ALA A 12 -5.20 14.29 -3.47
C ALA A 12 -4.99 15.56 -2.64
N ASP A 13 -3.82 15.69 -2.02
CA ASP A 13 -3.41 16.85 -1.23
C ASP A 13 -1.88 17.05 -1.34
N HIS A 14 -1.35 18.14 -0.79
CA HIS A 14 0.09 18.40 -0.70
C HIS A 14 0.84 17.24 -0.06
N ASP A 15 0.22 16.63 0.95
CA ASP A 15 0.81 15.55 1.75
C ASP A 15 0.16 14.18 1.50
N VAL A 16 -0.74 14.05 0.52
CA VAL A 16 -1.53 12.82 0.30
C VAL A 16 -1.51 12.39 -1.17
N PHE A 17 -1.06 11.15 -1.39
CA PHE A 17 -1.00 10.51 -2.70
C PHE A 17 -1.85 9.24 -2.69
N VAL A 18 -2.86 9.17 -3.54
CA VAL A 18 -3.73 8.00 -3.71
C VAL A 18 -3.21 7.13 -4.84
N ALA A 19 -3.28 5.82 -4.66
CA ALA A 19 -2.98 4.84 -5.70
C ALA A 19 -4.22 4.06 -6.08
N THR A 20 -4.42 3.92 -7.39
CA THR A 20 -5.53 3.18 -7.99
C THR A 20 -4.96 2.13 -8.94
N SER A 21 -5.38 0.87 -8.78
CA SER A 21 -4.99 -0.27 -9.61
C SER A 21 -6.16 -0.71 -10.48
N GLN A 22 -6.03 -0.65 -11.81
CA GLN A 22 -7.10 -1.09 -12.74
C GLN A 22 -8.49 -0.50 -12.43
N GLY A 23 -8.55 0.74 -11.95
CA GLY A 23 -9.80 1.39 -11.55
C GLY A 23 -10.29 1.08 -10.13
N GLU A 24 -9.59 0.22 -9.38
CA GLU A 24 -9.86 -0.05 -7.96
C GLU A 24 -8.90 0.72 -7.05
N PHE A 25 -9.41 1.29 -5.96
CA PHE A 25 -8.57 1.92 -4.94
C PHE A 25 -7.62 0.91 -4.29
N ALA A 26 -6.31 1.10 -4.48
CA ALA A 26 -5.29 0.20 -3.97
C ALA A 26 -4.78 0.63 -2.58
N GLY A 27 -4.78 1.94 -2.31
CA GLY A 27 -4.35 2.52 -1.04
C GLY A 27 -3.87 3.96 -1.22
N PHE A 28 -3.15 4.47 -0.22
CA PHE A 28 -2.63 5.83 -0.25
C PHE A 28 -1.33 5.96 0.54
N VAL A 29 -0.56 7.00 0.25
CA VAL A 29 0.64 7.37 0.96
C VAL A 29 0.44 8.77 1.52
N THR A 30 0.63 8.91 2.83
CA THR A 30 0.71 10.21 3.49
C THR A 30 2.17 10.58 3.71
N VAL A 31 2.48 11.86 3.55
CA VAL A 31 3.79 12.43 3.83
C VAL A 31 3.68 13.22 5.12
N ASP A 32 4.49 12.86 6.12
CA ASP A 32 4.55 13.54 7.40
C ASP A 32 5.98 14.02 7.60
N CYS A 33 6.22 15.33 7.43
CA CYS A 33 7.50 16.05 7.57
C CYS A 33 8.74 15.38 6.91
N SER A 34 9.18 14.23 7.40
CA SER A 34 10.34 13.43 6.96
C SER A 34 10.03 11.96 6.66
N SER A 35 8.80 11.51 6.85
CA SER A 35 8.38 10.11 6.74
C SER A 35 7.20 9.96 5.79
N HIS A 36 7.25 8.93 4.96
CA HIS A 36 6.18 8.56 4.03
C HIS A 36 5.47 7.33 4.57
N VAL A 37 4.24 7.48 5.03
CA VAL A 37 3.44 6.40 5.61
C VAL A 37 2.53 5.82 4.54
N VAL A 38 2.61 4.50 4.35
CA VAL A 38 1.81 3.78 3.36
C VAL A 38 0.62 3.14 4.04
N HIS A 39 -0.55 3.32 3.45
CA HIS A 39 -1.81 2.71 3.86
C HIS A 39 -2.38 1.86 2.72
N ASP A 40 -2.95 0.70 3.07
CA ASP A 40 -3.64 -0.17 2.12
C ASP A 40 -5.06 0.34 1.79
N SER A 41 -5.78 -0.41 0.96
CA SER A 41 -7.16 -0.12 0.57
C SER A 41 -8.18 -0.10 1.73
N HIS A 42 -7.79 -0.58 2.92
CA HIS A 42 -8.61 -0.59 4.14
C HIS A 42 -8.09 0.44 5.17
N SER A 43 -7.29 1.41 4.73
CA SER A 43 -6.64 2.42 5.58
C SER A 43 -5.69 1.84 6.63
N ARG A 44 -5.26 0.58 6.48
CA ARG A 44 -4.32 -0.06 7.39
C ARG A 44 -2.90 0.36 7.04
N ARG A 45 -2.16 0.86 8.03
CA ARG A 45 -0.76 1.21 7.87
C ARG A 45 0.07 -0.04 7.51
N ILE A 46 0.65 -0.03 6.32
CA ILE A 46 1.59 -1.06 5.83
C ILE A 46 2.98 -0.81 6.42
N GLY A 47 3.42 0.46 6.44
CA GLY A 47 4.75 0.84 6.90
C GLY A 47 5.00 2.35 6.79
N SER A 48 6.17 2.77 7.25
CA SER A 48 6.69 4.13 7.08
C SER A 48 8.08 4.07 6.47
N TYR A 49 8.33 4.93 5.49
CA TYR A 49 9.53 4.90 4.66
C TYR A 49 10.16 6.29 4.60
N SER A 50 11.46 6.34 4.41
CA SER A 50 12.23 7.58 4.31
C SER A 50 12.05 8.29 2.97
N THR A 51 11.53 7.60 1.95
CA THR A 51 11.33 8.15 0.60
C THR A 51 9.98 7.76 0.02
N LEU A 52 9.41 8.65 -0.78
CA LEU A 52 8.16 8.40 -1.49
C LEU A 52 8.27 7.20 -2.45
N ALA A 53 9.42 7.03 -3.10
CA ALA A 53 9.65 5.89 -4.00
C ALA A 53 9.57 4.55 -3.25
N ALA A 54 10.19 4.44 -2.07
CA ALA A 54 10.11 3.23 -1.25
C ALA A 54 8.68 2.97 -0.75
N ALA A 55 7.96 4.04 -0.38
CA ALA A 55 6.56 3.96 0.01
C ALA A 55 5.67 3.46 -1.14
N ARG A 56 5.82 4.00 -2.34
CA ARG A 56 5.08 3.57 -3.54
C ARG A 56 5.38 2.10 -3.87
N GLN A 57 6.65 1.71 -3.85
CA GLN A 57 7.05 0.34 -4.12
C GLN A 57 6.43 -0.64 -3.12
N ALA A 58 6.41 -0.29 -1.83
CA ALA A 58 5.76 -1.11 -0.81
C ALA A 58 4.26 -1.31 -1.05
N LEU A 59 3.57 -0.29 -1.59
CA LEU A 59 2.16 -0.42 -1.95
C LEU A 59 1.95 -1.29 -3.19
N VAL A 60 2.84 -1.20 -4.19
CA VAL A 60 2.84 -2.12 -5.35
C VAL A 60 3.00 -3.56 -4.87
N ASP A 61 3.99 -3.82 -4.00
CA ASP A 61 4.23 -5.14 -3.41
C ASP A 61 3.04 -5.65 -2.59
N ALA A 62 2.38 -4.77 -1.82
CA ALA A 62 1.20 -5.12 -1.03
C ALA A 62 -0.04 -5.41 -1.89
N THR A 63 -0.16 -4.75 -3.04
CA THR A 63 -1.26 -4.94 -4.00
C THR A 63 -1.11 -6.25 -4.78
N HIS A 64 0.12 -6.78 -4.88
CA HIS A 64 0.39 -8.05 -5.54
C HIS A 64 -0.29 -9.24 -4.81
N PRO A 65 -0.97 -10.17 -5.52
CA PRO A 65 -1.75 -11.26 -4.91
C PRO A 65 -0.94 -12.19 -3.99
N ALA A 66 0.37 -12.31 -4.19
CA ALA A 66 1.26 -13.06 -3.29
C ALA A 66 1.31 -12.45 -1.87
N SER A 67 1.28 -11.11 -1.76
CA SER A 67 1.29 -10.40 -0.46
C SER A 67 -0.06 -10.46 0.23
N ARG A 68 -1.17 -10.39 -0.52
CA ARG A 68 -2.52 -10.60 0.06
C ARG A 68 -2.68 -11.99 0.69
N SER A 69 -2.01 -13.00 0.14
CA SER A 69 -2.02 -14.37 0.69
C SER A 69 -1.25 -14.46 2.01
N ARG A 70 -0.12 -13.75 2.12
CA ARG A 70 0.69 -13.65 3.34
C ARG A 70 -0.01 -12.84 4.45
N GLU A 71 -0.72 -11.78 4.07
CA GLU A 71 -1.57 -10.97 4.94
C GLU A 71 -2.79 -11.76 5.48
N ARG A 72 -3.47 -12.55 4.61
CA ARG A 72 -4.53 -13.47 5.04
C ARG A 72 -3.99 -14.54 5.99
N LEU A 73 -2.84 -15.14 5.68
CA LEU A 73 -2.21 -16.13 6.55
C LEU A 73 -1.83 -15.53 7.91
N ARG A 74 -1.22 -14.34 7.94
CA ARG A 74 -0.94 -13.61 9.19
C ARG A 74 -2.20 -13.29 9.98
N ARG A 75 -3.27 -12.80 9.34
CA ARG A 75 -4.57 -12.59 9.99
C ARG A 75 -5.13 -13.89 10.56
N ARG A 76 -5.01 -15.00 9.83
CA ARG A 76 -5.49 -16.31 10.28
C ARG A 76 -4.69 -16.83 11.48
N ILE A 77 -3.39 -16.59 11.52
CA ILE A 77 -2.51 -16.96 12.65
C ILE A 77 -2.82 -16.08 13.88
N LEU A 78 -3.01 -14.77 13.69
CA LEU A 78 -3.34 -13.85 14.77
C LEU A 78 -4.77 -14.03 15.30
N ALA A 79 -5.74 -14.36 14.43
CA ALA A 79 -7.12 -14.67 14.82
C ALA A 79 -7.25 -16.02 15.53
N ARG A 80 -6.29 -16.93 15.36
CA ARG A 80 -6.29 -18.26 15.99
C ARG A 80 -5.64 -18.28 17.38
N ARG A 81 -5.18 -17.12 17.86
CA ARG A 81 -4.62 -16.94 19.22
C ARG A 81 -5.60 -16.28 20.20
N ARG A 82 -6.87 -16.15 19.83
CA ARG A 82 -7.95 -15.74 20.74
C ARG A 82 -8.80 -16.96 21.08
#